data_AF-A0A6P2HCI5-F1
#
_entry.id   AF-A0A6P2HCI5-F1
#
_cell.length_a   1.000
_cell.length_b   1.000
_cell.length_c   1.000
_cell.angle_alpha   90.00
_cell.angle_beta   90.00
_cell.angle_gamma   90.00
#
_symmetry.space_group_name_H-M   'P 1'
#
loop_
_entity.id
_entity.type
_entity.pdbx_description
1 polymer ?
#
loop_
_entity_poly.entity_id
_entity_poly.type
_entity_poly.pdbx_seq_one_letter_code
_entity_poly.pdbx_strand_id
1 'polypeptide(L)'
;MSELTVGDLKRQLEGLGDDVKISFAGGLTFYRLKRWGDEEFIVEFNEAEGYLTEDFKKRNPSVQVVFIGSGAVDWDADGRVGQVDVSVT
;
A
#
# COMPACT_ATOMS: atom_id res chain seq x y z
N MET A 1 9.49 0.50 14.97
CA MET A 1 8.68 -0.22 13.97
C MET A 1 8.15 -1.46 14.66
N SER A 2 6.83 -1.68 14.66
CA SER A 2 6.27 -2.98 15.04
C SER A 2 6.20 -3.81 13.77
N GLU A 3 7.25 -4.55 13.48
CA GLU A 3 7.29 -5.47 12.34
C GLU A 3 6.27 -6.59 12.57
N LEU A 4 5.51 -6.96 11.54
CA LEU A 4 4.62 -8.12 11.58
C LEU A 4 5.35 -9.30 10.94
N THR A 5 5.71 -10.32 11.73
CA THR A 5 6.31 -11.53 11.16
C THR A 5 5.25 -12.44 10.53
N VAL A 6 5.69 -13.36 9.67
CA VAL A 6 4.81 -14.44 9.17
C VAL A 6 4.25 -15.28 10.33
N GLY A 7 5.02 -15.45 11.42
CA GLY A 7 4.57 -16.16 12.61
C GLY A 7 3.44 -15.43 13.35
N ASP A 8 3.52 -14.10 13.45
CA ASP A 8 2.45 -13.26 14.02
C ASP A 8 1.17 -13.36 13.20
N LEU A 9 1.29 -13.24 11.88
CA LEU A 9 0.14 -13.36 10.97
C LEU A 9 -0.52 -14.74 11.11
N LYS A 10 0.27 -15.82 11.13
CA LYS A 10 -0.25 -17.18 11.33
C LYS A 10 -1.02 -17.34 12.64
N ARG A 11 -0.53 -16.75 13.75
CA ARG A 11 -1.24 -16.75 15.03
C ARG A 11 -2.55 -15.97 14.97
N GLN A 12 -2.58 -14.83 14.30
CA GLN A 12 -3.80 -14.02 14.18
C GLN A 12 -4.87 -14.68 13.32
N LEU A 13 -4.48 -15.51 12.36
CA LEU A 13 -5.38 -16.23 11.46
C LEU A 13 -5.76 -17.63 11.97
N GLU A 14 -5.28 -18.03 13.15
CA GLU A 14 -5.54 -19.36 13.71
C GLU A 14 -7.05 -19.63 13.87
N GLY A 15 -7.52 -20.75 13.33
CA GLY A 15 -8.93 -21.16 13.39
C GLY A 15 -9.83 -20.54 12.32
N LEU A 16 -9.32 -19.64 11.47
CA LEU A 16 -10.03 -19.20 10.27
C LEU A 16 -9.95 -20.27 9.17
N GLY A 17 -11.04 -20.43 8.41
CA GLY A 17 -11.04 -21.32 7.25
C GLY A 17 -10.27 -20.72 6.07
N ASP A 18 -9.77 -21.58 5.18
CA ASP A 18 -8.95 -21.18 4.03
C ASP A 18 -9.65 -20.21 3.06
N ASP A 19 -10.98 -20.23 3.02
CA ASP A 19 -11.81 -19.35 2.18
C ASP A 19 -12.06 -17.96 2.79
N VAL A 20 -11.58 -17.71 4.02
CA VAL A 20 -11.76 -16.41 4.68
C VAL A 20 -10.89 -15.36 3.98
N LYS A 21 -11.56 -14.32 3.49
CA LYS A 21 -10.90 -13.22 2.77
C LYS A 21 -10.23 -12.25 3.74
N ILE A 22 -8.99 -11.88 3.43
CA ILE A 22 -8.32 -10.71 4.02
C ILE A 22 -8.60 -9.52 3.11
N SER A 23 -9.08 -8.42 3.69
CA SER A 23 -9.32 -7.16 2.98
C SER A 23 -8.47 -6.05 3.60
N PHE A 24 -8.01 -5.13 2.77
CA PHE A 24 -7.22 -3.99 3.20
C PHE A 24 -8.11 -2.75 3.28
N ALA A 25 -7.96 -1.99 4.36
CA ALA A 25 -8.69 -0.74 4.55
C ALA A 25 -8.16 0.35 3.59
N GLY A 26 -8.97 1.39 3.36
CA GLY A 26 -8.58 2.50 2.50
C GLY A 26 -8.73 2.24 1.00
N GLY A 27 -9.46 1.19 0.61
CA GLY A 27 -9.69 0.86 -0.80
C GLY A 27 -8.50 0.22 -1.51
N LEU A 28 -7.51 -0.26 -0.75
CA LEU A 28 -6.34 -0.92 -1.29
C LEU A 28 -6.66 -2.34 -1.80
N THR A 29 -6.10 -2.66 -2.95
CA THR A 29 -6.24 -3.96 -3.59
C THR A 29 -4.93 -4.70 -3.53
N PHE A 30 -4.93 -5.90 -2.94
CA PHE A 30 -3.74 -6.75 -2.92
C PHE A 30 -3.23 -7.02 -4.33
N TYR A 31 -1.94 -6.80 -4.55
CA TYR A 31 -1.26 -7.20 -5.78
C TYR A 31 -0.47 -8.49 -5.57
N ARG A 32 0.60 -8.42 -4.76
CA ARG A 32 1.47 -9.57 -4.49
C ARG A 32 2.29 -9.41 -3.21
N LEU A 33 2.84 -10.52 -2.74
CA LEU A 33 3.98 -10.53 -1.83
C LEU A 33 5.27 -10.57 -2.65
N LYS A 34 6.14 -9.59 -2.46
CA LYS A 34 7.45 -9.51 -3.14
C LYS A 34 8.56 -9.74 -2.14
N ARG A 35 9.45 -10.67 -2.45
CA ARG A 35 10.65 -10.92 -1.64
C ARG A 35 11.54 -9.68 -1.64
N TRP A 36 11.94 -9.24 -0.46
CA TRP A 36 12.86 -8.13 -0.26
C TRP A 36 13.98 -8.61 0.67
N GLY A 37 15.16 -8.89 0.10
CA GLY A 37 16.25 -9.49 0.85
C GLY A 37 15.99 -10.95 1.26
N ASP A 38 16.76 -11.42 2.24
CA ASP A 38 16.79 -12.84 2.59
C ASP A 38 15.58 -13.27 3.44
N GLU A 39 15.11 -12.40 4.34
CA GLU A 39 14.13 -12.74 5.38
C GLU A 39 12.89 -11.81 5.42
N GLU A 40 12.74 -10.92 4.44
CA GLU A 40 11.65 -9.93 4.41
C GLU A 40 10.81 -10.04 3.12
N PHE A 41 9.52 -9.76 3.27
CA PHE A 41 8.57 -9.67 2.16
C PHE A 41 7.76 -8.39 2.30
N ILE A 42 7.56 -7.71 1.17
CA ILE A 42 6.74 -6.51 1.09
C ILE A 42 5.38 -6.91 0.49
N VAL A 43 4.31 -6.43 1.12
CA VAL A 43 2.96 -6.45 0.53
C VAL A 43 2.87 -5.28 -0.46
N GLU A 44 2.79 -5.58 -1.75
CA GLU A 44 2.53 -4.57 -2.79
C GLU A 44 1.02 -4.50 -3.07
N PHE A 45 0.53 -3.28 -3.29
CA PHE A 45 -0.85 -2.99 -3.68
C PHE A 45 -0.93 -2.63 -5.17
N ASN A 46 -2.12 -2.74 -5.77
CA ASN A 46 -2.32 -2.36 -7.17
C ASN A 46 -2.44 -0.84 -7.35
N GLU A 47 -2.71 -0.10 -6.28
CA GLU A 47 -2.84 1.36 -6.33
C GLU A 47 -1.49 2.04 -6.46
N ALA A 48 -1.45 3.13 -7.21
CA ALA A 48 -0.23 3.89 -7.40
C ALA A 48 0.12 4.72 -6.16
N GLU A 49 1.38 4.73 -5.77
CA GLU A 49 1.88 5.65 -4.75
C GLU A 49 1.97 7.07 -5.33
N GLY A 50 1.29 8.02 -4.68
CA GLY A 50 1.34 9.42 -5.07
C GLY A 50 2.62 10.10 -4.59
N TYR A 51 3.27 10.84 -5.49
CA TYR A 51 4.40 11.69 -5.11
C TYR A 51 3.94 12.85 -4.23
N LEU A 52 4.51 12.96 -3.04
CA LEU A 52 4.24 14.05 -2.10
C LEU A 52 5.27 15.17 -2.27
N THR A 53 4.81 16.38 -2.57
CA THR A 53 5.68 17.57 -2.63
C THR A 53 6.19 17.95 -1.24
N GLU A 54 7.35 18.60 -1.17
CA GLU A 54 7.94 19.03 0.10
C GLU A 54 7.02 20.00 0.86
N ASP A 55 6.32 20.89 0.16
CA ASP A 55 5.37 21.81 0.79
C ASP A 55 4.11 21.10 1.31
N PHE A 56 3.69 20.00 0.67
CA PHE A 56 2.64 19.15 1.22
C PHE A 56 3.12 18.44 2.50
N LYS A 57 4.31 17.84 2.48
CA LYS A 57 4.90 17.15 3.66
C LYS A 57 5.09 18.10 4.84
N LYS A 58 5.55 19.33 4.61
CA LYS A 58 5.69 20.36 5.66
C LYS A 58 4.35 20.72 6.31
N ARG A 59 3.29 20.83 5.50
CA ARG A 59 1.94 21.13 5.99
C ARG A 59 1.28 19.92 6.68
N ASN A 60 1.64 18.72 6.26
CA ASN A 60 1.04 17.46 6.70
C ASN A 60 2.11 16.47 7.19
N PRO A 61 2.85 16.76 8.28
CA PRO A 61 3.97 15.94 8.73
C PRO A 61 3.58 14.53 9.18
N SER A 62 2.29 14.28 9.44
CA SER A 62 1.75 12.97 9.80
C SER A 62 1.44 12.09 8.58
N VAL A 63 1.50 12.61 7.36
CA VAL A 63 1.25 11.83 6.14
C VAL A 63 2.56 11.25 5.64
N GLN A 64 2.68 9.93 5.66
CA GLN A 64 3.87 9.20 5.18
C GLN A 64 3.78 8.86 3.70
N VAL A 65 2.63 8.39 3.24
CA VAL A 65 2.37 7.94 1.86
C VAL A 65 0.89 8.17 1.52
N VAL A 66 0.59 8.34 0.23
CA VAL A 66 -0.77 8.34 -0.29
C VAL A 66 -0.87 7.34 -1.43
N PHE A 67 -1.99 6.63 -1.50
CA PHE A 67 -2.31 5.74 -2.61
C PHE A 67 -3.43 6.36 -3.43
N ILE A 68 -3.28 6.34 -4.76
CA ILE A 68 -4.22 6.93 -5.69
C ILE A 68 -5.10 5.82 -6.24
N GLY A 69 -6.42 5.99 -6.10
CA GLY A 69 -7.39 5.02 -6.58
C GLY A 69 -7.27 4.75 -8.08
N SER A 70 -7.34 3.49 -8.47
CA SER A 70 -7.14 3.01 -9.85
C SER A 70 -8.14 3.56 -10.88
N GLY A 71 -9.29 4.05 -10.43
CA GLY A 71 -10.30 4.69 -11.29
C GLY A 71 -10.03 6.16 -11.63
N ALA A 72 -9.00 6.78 -11.06
CA ALA A 72 -8.70 8.20 -11.22
C ALA A 72 -7.46 8.47 -12.09
N VAL A 73 -6.85 7.44 -12.70
CA VAL A 73 -5.53 7.57 -13.32
C VAL A 73 -5.43 6.84 -14.67
N ASP A 74 -4.89 7.53 -15.68
CA ASP A 74 -4.36 6.91 -16.90
C ASP A 74 -3.00 6.27 -16.58
N TRP A 75 -2.96 4.94 -16.62
CA TRP A 75 -1.76 4.15 -16.37
C TRP A 75 -0.81 4.24 -17.57
N ASP A 76 0.45 4.63 -17.36
CA ASP A 76 1.47 4.44 -18.40
C ASP A 76 1.91 2.97 -18.48
N ALA A 77 2.53 2.58 -19.60
CA ALA A 77 2.90 1.19 -19.89
C ALA A 77 3.90 0.58 -18.89
N ASP A 78 4.54 1.41 -18.07
CA ASP A 78 5.51 1.00 -17.05
C ASP A 78 4.89 0.92 -15.64
N GLY A 79 3.56 1.12 -15.53
CA GLY A 79 2.85 1.10 -14.26
C GLY A 79 3.17 2.30 -13.37
N ARG A 80 3.73 3.37 -13.94
CA ARG A 80 4.02 4.61 -13.23
C ARG A 80 2.92 5.62 -13.48
N VAL A 81 2.64 6.40 -12.46
CA VAL A 81 1.66 7.49 -12.52
C VAL A 81 2.45 8.79 -12.61
N GLY A 82 2.11 9.61 -13.61
CA GLY A 82 2.57 11.00 -13.70
C GLY A 82 2.18 11.79 -12.45
N GLN A 83 2.66 13.03 -12.34
CA GLN A 83 2.41 13.88 -11.17
C GLN A 83 0.91 14.08 -10.93
N VAL A 84 0.35 13.42 -9.90
CA VAL A 84 -1.02 13.68 -9.43
C VAL A 84 -0.94 14.72 -8.33
N ASP A 85 -1.45 15.91 -8.60
CA ASP A 85 -1.58 16.98 -7.61
C ASP A 85 -2.72 16.62 -6.66
N VAL A 86 -2.42 15.89 -5.59
CA VAL A 86 -3.41 15.52 -4.58
C VAL A 86 -3.73 16.74 -3.73
N SER A 87 -4.69 17.54 -4.19
CA SER A 87 -5.30 18.62 -3.42
C SER A 87 -6.21 18.03 -2.34
N VAL A 88 -5.69 17.77 -1.15
CA VAL A 88 -6.54 17.46 0.02
C VAL A 88 -7.14 18.77 0.53
N THR A 89 -8.46 18.91 0.42
CA THR A 89 -9.22 20.10 0.86
C THR A 89 -9.57 20.04 2.33
#